data_AF-A0A3B9KAL9-F1
#
_entry.id   AF-A0A3B9KAL9-F1
#
_cell.length_a   1.000
_cell.length_b   1.000
_cell.length_c   1.000
_cell.angle_alpha   90.00
_cell.angle_beta   90.00
_cell.angle_gamma   90.00
#
_symmetry.space_group_name_H-M   'P 1'
#
loop_
_entity.id
_entity.type
_entity.pdbx_description
1 polymer ?
#
loop_
_entity_poly.entity_id
_entity_poly.type
_entity_poly.pdbx_seq_one_letter_code
_entity_poly.pdbx_strand_id
1 'polypeptide(L)' 'MLNKIMLIGNLGKDPEMNYTPSGTAVTKFSLAVNRYRKSSTGERQEETEWFN' A
#
# COMPACT_ATOMS: atom_id res chain seq x y z
N MET A 1 -17.61 -15.06 7.45
CA MET A 1 -17.30 -13.62 7.24
C MET A 1 -16.20 -13.51 6.21
N LEU A 2 -16.19 -12.48 5.36
CA LEU A 2 -15.18 -12.27 4.31
C LEU A 2 -14.36 -11.03 4.62
N ASN A 3 -13.03 -11.17 4.66
CA ASN A 3 -12.09 -10.06 4.64
C ASN A 3 -11.20 -10.22 3.39
N LYS A 4 -11.31 -9.26 2.46
CA LYS A 4 -10.59 -9.27 1.18
C LYS A 4 -10.13 -7.84 0.88
N ILE A 5 -8.85 -7.70 0.53
CA ILE A 5 -8.23 -6.42 0.17
C ILE A 5 -7.63 -6.55 -1.24
N MET A 6 -7.80 -5.54 -2.08
CA MET A 6 -7.16 -5.42 -3.40
C MET A 6 -6.59 -4.00 -3.51
N LEU A 7 -5.29 -3.87 -3.75
CA LEU A 7 -4.59 -2.59 -3.83
C LEU A 7 -3.85 -2.49 -5.17
N ILE A 8 -3.78 -1.27 -5.71
CA ILE A 8 -2.98 -0.92 -6.88
C ILE A 8 -2.24 0.37 -6.53
N GLY A 9 -0.92 0.37 -6.70
CA GLY A 9 -0.08 1.50 -6.32
C GLY A 9 1.36 1.32 -6.78
N ASN A 10 2.23 2.17 -6.28
CA ASN A 10 3.66 2.16 -6.58
C ASN A 10 4.47 1.72 -5.37
N LEU A 11 5.56 0.97 -5.60
CA LEU A 11 6.49 0.61 -4.53
C LEU A 11 7.21 1.87 -4.01
N GLY A 12 7.26 2.04 -2.68
CA GLY A 12 7.97 3.17 -2.07
C GLY A 12 9.48 3.01 -2.06
N LYS A 13 9.95 1.76 -2.08
CA LYS A 13 11.35 1.35 -2.09
C LYS A 13 11.44 -0.11 -2.57
N ASP A 14 12.66 -0.57 -2.80
CA ASP A 14 12.92 -1.98 -3.10
C ASP A 14 12.38 -2.89 -1.97
N PRO A 15 11.68 -4.00 -2.31
CA PRO A 15 11.21 -4.95 -1.31
C PRO A 15 12.35 -5.60 -0.53
N GLU A 16 12.17 -5.74 0.78
CA GLU A 16 13.14 -6.37 1.66
C GLU A 16 12.74 -7.82 1.96
N MET A 17 13.59 -8.77 1.59
CA MET A 17 13.37 -10.19 1.84
C MET A 17 14.11 -10.65 3.09
N ASN A 18 13.43 -11.44 3.92
CA ASN A 18 13.94 -12.01 5.16
C ASN A 18 13.41 -13.44 5.34
N TYR A 19 13.90 -14.15 6.35
CA TYR A 19 13.40 -15.47 6.76
C TYR A 19 12.93 -15.43 8.22
N THR A 20 11.84 -16.13 8.53
CA THR A 20 11.43 -16.38 9.91
C THR A 20 12.42 -17.32 10.60
N PRO A 21 12.39 -17.45 11.95
CA PRO A 21 13.20 -18.45 12.66
C PRO A 21 12.94 -19.89 12.18
N SER A 22 11.75 -20.17 11.66
CA SER A 22 11.37 -21.45 11.05
C SER A 22 11.82 -21.61 9.59
N GLY A 23 12.56 -20.65 9.03
CA GLY A 23 13.08 -20.69 7.66
C GLY A 23 12.06 -20.32 6.57
N THR A 24 10.91 -19.75 6.93
CA THR A 24 9.91 -19.31 5.93
C THR A 24 10.32 -17.96 5.34
N ALA A 25 10.36 -17.88 4.02
CA ALA A 25 10.62 -16.62 3.31
C ALA A 25 9.49 -15.60 3.54
N VAL A 26 9.86 -14.37 3.88
CA VAL A 26 8.95 -13.24 4.09
C VAL A 26 9.50 -12.02 3.38
N THR A 27 8.66 -11.35 2.59
CA THR A 27 9.01 -10.10 1.91
C THR A 27 8.19 -8.96 2.49
N LYS A 28 8.85 -7.88 2.89
CA LYS A 28 8.21 -6.64 3.32
C LYS A 28 8.38 -5.59 2.24
N PHE A 29 7.31 -4.86 1.93
CA PHE A 29 7.34 -3.78 0.95
C PHE A 29 6.32 -2.72 1.33
N SER A 30 6.59 -1.47 0.94
CA SER A 30 5.65 -0.36 1.12
C SER A 30 4.98 -0.02 -0.20
N LEU A 31 3.68 0.30 -0.16
CA LEU A 31 2.89 0.67 -1.33
C LEU A 31 2.28 2.05 -1.15
N ALA A 32 2.57 2.96 -2.08
CA ALA A 32 1.90 4.25 -2.22
C ALA A 32 0.68 4.10 -3.13
N VAL A 33 -0.50 4.41 -2.61
CA VAL A 33 -1.77 4.37 -3.34
C VAL A 33 -2.36 5.78 -3.38
N ASN A 34 -2.46 6.34 -4.59
CA ASN A 34 -3.06 7.64 -4.80
C ASN A 34 -4.58 7.54 -4.75
N ARG A 35 -5.22 8.43 -3.99
CA ARG A 35 -6.66 8.56 -3.92
C ARG A 35 -7.08 9.96 -4.35
N TYR A 36 -8.01 10.02 -5.28
CA TYR A 36 -8.64 11.27 -5.69
C TYR A 36 -9.92 11.47 -4.86
N ARG A 37 -9.99 12.60 -4.15
CA ARG A 37 -11.23 13.08 -3.52
C ARG A 37 -11.63 14.41 -4.15
N LYS A 38 -12.94 14.59 -4.36
CA LYS A 38 -13.49 15.91 -4.68
C LYS A 38 -13.84 16.59 -3.37
N SER A 39 -13.33 17.79 -3.15
CA SER A 39 -13.77 18.64 -2.04
C SER A 39 -15.21 19.12 -2.29
N SER A 40 -15.89 19.59 -1.24
CA SER A 40 -17.21 20.23 -1.35
C SER A 40 -17.19 21.50 -2.21
N THR A 41 -16.01 22.11 -2.39
CA THR A 41 -15.77 23.28 -3.25
C THR A 41 -15.51 22.91 -4.71
N GLY A 42 -15.44 21.61 -5.05
CA GLY A 42 -15.23 21.12 -6.41
C GLY A 42 -13.76 20.95 -6.82
N GLU A 43 -12.82 21.25 -5.92
CA GLU A 43 -11.40 21.05 -6.16
C GLU A 43 -11.04 19.55 -6.07
N ARG A 44 -10.16 19.09 -6.96
CA ARG A 44 -9.60 17.73 -6.90
C ARG A 44 -8.44 17.74 -5.91
N GLN A 45 -8.59 17.02 -4.82
CA GLN A 45 -7.51 16.75 -3.88
C GLN A 45 -6.94 15.36 -4.18
N GLU A 46 -5.63 15.30 -4.34
CA GLU A 46 -4.89 14.05 -4.48
C GLU A 46 -4.16 13.78 -3.16
N GLU A 47 -4.50 12.66 -2.53
CA GLU A 47 -3.86 12.20 -1.30
C GLU A 47 -3.17 10.86 -1.56
N THR A 48 -1.94 10.70 -1.07
CA THR A 48 -1.20 9.43 -1.13
C THR A 48 -1.37 8.69 0.19
N GLU A 49 -2.00 7.53 0.16
CA GLU A 49 -2.09 6.60 1.29
C GLU A 49 -0.94 5.57 1.20
N TRP A 50 -0.34 5.22 2.34
CA TRP A 50 0.80 4.27 2.41
C TRP A 50 0.43 2.99 3.15
N PHE A 51 0.78 1.85 2.58
CA PHE A 51 0.57 0.49 3.14
C PHE A 51 1.91 -0.21 3.36
N ASN A 52 2.05 -0.99 4.44
CA ASN A 52 3.24 -1.79 4.78
C ASN A 52 2.86 -3.21 5.24
#